data_AF-A0A949T2I9-F1
#
_entry.id   AF-A0A949T2I9-F1
#
_cell.length_a   1.000
_cell.length_b   1.000
_cell.length_c   1.000
_cell.angle_alpha   90.00
_cell.angle_beta   90.00
_cell.angle_gamma   90.00
#
_symmetry.space_group_name_H-M   'P 1'
#
loop_
_entity.id
_entity.type
_entity.pdbx_description
1 polymer ?
#
loop_
_entity_poly.entity_id
_entity_poly.type
_entity_poly.pdbx_seq_one_letter_code
_entity_poly.pdbx_strand_id
1 'polypeptide(L)'
;GKEVSLVMNSGIQFIDFGLKIDWKDREWRDIASGYFISSGENGPLRRLIEDKVRDGYYDPTQPGRIVTPEQDISVEHSFTLFDGVWLPMPFLRTVPPDRFDEGPYNWARVRVIRLENPVHAGHTLRITFTSDTNVFPHSQHVAYLVPTGADVLSVV
;
A
#
# COMPACT_ATOMS: atom_id res chain seq x y z
N GLY A 1 -1.03 0.77 -16.85
CA GLY A 1 -0.35 1.73 -15.95
C GLY A 1 0.93 2.19 -16.61
N LYS A 2 1.57 3.25 -16.07
CA LYS A 2 2.91 3.66 -16.50
C LYS A 2 3.93 2.83 -15.72
N GLU A 3 4.83 2.17 -16.43
CA GLU A 3 5.94 1.43 -15.80
C GLU A 3 7.01 2.41 -15.32
N VAL A 4 7.59 2.14 -14.14
CA VAL A 4 8.72 2.88 -13.61
C VAL A 4 9.82 1.89 -13.27
N SER A 5 10.96 2.03 -13.92
CA SER A 5 12.12 1.17 -13.69
C SER A 5 12.90 1.60 -12.45
N LEU A 6 13.28 0.61 -11.64
CA LEU A 6 14.27 0.79 -10.58
C LEU A 6 15.66 0.48 -11.13
N VAL A 7 16.63 1.34 -10.84
CA VAL A 7 18.02 1.17 -11.29
C VAL A 7 18.81 0.47 -10.21
N MET A 8 19.30 -0.73 -10.51
CA MET A 8 20.13 -1.53 -9.62
C MET A 8 21.36 -0.73 -9.13
N ASN A 9 21.66 -0.83 -7.84
CA ASN A 9 22.84 -0.22 -7.19
C ASN A 9 22.92 1.30 -7.36
N SER A 10 21.77 1.98 -7.46
CA SER A 10 21.71 3.45 -7.47
C SER A 10 21.58 4.06 -6.06
N GLY A 11 21.54 3.22 -5.02
CA GLY A 11 21.25 3.63 -3.65
C GLY A 11 19.74 3.76 -3.43
N ILE A 12 19.31 4.87 -2.84
CA ILE A 12 17.88 5.13 -2.60
C ILE A 12 17.30 5.89 -3.80
N GLN A 13 16.39 5.24 -4.52
CA GLN A 13 15.66 5.86 -5.63
C GLN A 13 14.34 6.43 -5.13
N PHE A 14 14.08 7.70 -5.45
CA PHE A 14 12.81 8.38 -5.17
C PHE A 14 11.94 8.41 -6.42
N ILE A 15 10.67 8.04 -6.27
CA ILE A 15 9.66 8.12 -7.33
C ILE A 15 8.53 8.97 -6.78
N ASP A 16 8.13 9.99 -7.53
CA ASP A 16 7.24 11.01 -6.99
C ASP A 16 6.11 11.34 -7.97
N PHE A 17 4.90 11.40 -7.43
CA PHE A 17 3.67 11.63 -8.18
C PHE A 17 2.81 12.70 -7.50
N GLY A 18 2.22 13.56 -8.32
CA GLY A 18 1.09 14.39 -7.89
C GLY A 18 -0.19 13.59 -7.96
N LEU A 19 -1.05 13.74 -6.95
CA LEU A 19 -2.37 13.14 -6.91
C LEU A 19 -3.42 14.22 -6.63
N LYS A 20 -4.54 14.14 -7.35
CA LYS A 20 -5.76 14.88 -7.05
C LYS A 20 -6.81 13.88 -6.60
N ILE A 21 -7.31 14.06 -5.38
CA ILE A 21 -8.46 13.31 -4.87
C ILE A 21 -9.65 14.25 -4.89
N ASP A 22 -10.73 13.81 -5.53
CA ASP A 22 -12.04 14.44 -5.42
C ASP A 22 -13.02 13.42 -4.82
N TRP A 23 -13.36 13.60 -3.55
CA TRP A 23 -14.25 12.70 -2.82
C TRP A 23 -15.69 12.68 -3.37
N LYS A 24 -16.04 13.59 -4.30
CA LYS A 24 -17.32 13.56 -5.01
C LYS A 24 -17.30 12.58 -6.19
N ASP A 25 -16.11 12.26 -6.71
CA ASP A 25 -15.97 11.27 -7.77
C ASP A 25 -16.23 9.87 -7.21
N ARG A 26 -16.98 9.07 -7.97
CA ARG A 26 -17.41 7.73 -7.56
C ARG A 26 -16.22 6.83 -7.20
N GLU A 27 -15.15 6.87 -7.99
CA GLU A 27 -13.96 6.05 -7.77
C GLU A 27 -13.33 6.30 -6.40
N TRP A 28 -13.16 7.56 -6.01
CA TRP A 28 -12.62 7.93 -4.70
C TRP A 28 -13.61 7.65 -3.57
N ARG A 29 -14.90 7.84 -3.81
CA ARG A 29 -15.95 7.59 -2.81
C ARG A 29 -16.03 6.12 -2.43
N ASP A 30 -15.89 5.21 -3.40
CA ASP A 30 -15.95 3.76 -3.17
C ASP A 30 -14.76 3.26 -2.32
N ILE A 31 -13.69 4.06 -2.17
CA ILE A 31 -12.52 3.77 -1.32
C ILE A 31 -12.30 4.81 -0.21
N ALA A 32 -13.26 5.70 0.05
CA ALA A 32 -13.11 6.81 1.00
C ALA A 32 -12.98 6.35 2.46
N SER A 33 -13.46 5.15 2.75
CA SER A 33 -13.46 4.54 4.07
C SER A 33 -13.02 3.09 4.02
N GLY A 34 -12.27 2.67 5.05
CA GLY A 34 -12.02 1.27 5.36
C GLY A 34 -12.92 0.81 6.51
N TYR A 35 -13.49 -0.38 6.38
CA TYR A 35 -14.33 -1.00 7.40
C TYR A 35 -13.58 -2.12 8.11
N PHE A 36 -13.69 -2.19 9.43
CA PHE A 36 -12.91 -3.11 10.25
C PHE A 36 -13.73 -3.78 11.35
N ILE A 37 -13.27 -4.95 11.75
CA ILE A 37 -13.68 -5.64 12.99
C ILE A 37 -12.47 -5.86 13.90
N SER A 38 -12.71 -5.89 15.19
CA SER A 38 -11.74 -6.28 16.22
C SER A 38 -12.03 -7.69 16.70
N SER A 39 -11.00 -8.46 17.05
CA SER A 39 -11.18 -9.83 17.57
C SER A 39 -11.45 -9.84 19.09
N GLY A 40 -12.37 -9.00 19.55
CA GLY A 40 -12.65 -8.76 20.98
C GLY A 40 -11.88 -7.56 21.56
N GLU A 41 -11.97 -7.35 22.88
CA GLU A 41 -11.28 -6.26 23.59
C GLU A 41 -9.75 -6.37 23.38
N ASN A 42 -9.19 -5.53 22.50
CA ASN A 42 -7.79 -5.48 22.08
C ASN A 42 -7.33 -6.53 21.05
N GLY A 43 -8.25 -7.17 20.34
CA GLY A 43 -7.88 -8.00 19.19
C GLY A 43 -7.34 -7.16 18.01
N PRO A 44 -6.53 -7.74 17.10
CA PRO A 44 -6.05 -7.03 15.92
C PRO A 44 -7.23 -6.56 15.05
N LEU A 45 -7.11 -5.36 14.48
CA LEU A 45 -8.05 -4.87 13.48
C LEU A 45 -7.90 -5.70 12.20
N ARG A 46 -9.01 -6.21 11.70
CA ARG A 46 -9.09 -6.92 10.42
C ARG A 46 -9.94 -6.13 9.46
N ARG A 47 -9.39 -5.85 8.28
CA ARG A 47 -10.08 -5.13 7.22
C ARG A 47 -11.14 -6.02 6.60
N LEU A 48 -12.36 -5.51 6.51
CA LEU A 48 -13.46 -6.14 5.80
C LEU A 48 -13.42 -5.81 4.31
N ILE A 49 -14.01 -6.69 3.51
CA ILE A 49 -14.25 -6.51 2.08
C ILE A 49 -15.76 -6.42 1.84
N GLU A 50 -16.18 -5.54 0.94
CA GLU A 50 -17.57 -5.44 0.48
C GLU A 50 -17.95 -6.68 -0.34
N ASP A 51 -19.04 -7.35 0.04
CA ASP A 51 -19.73 -8.37 -0.77
C ASP A 51 -20.90 -7.70 -1.50
N LYS A 52 -20.69 -7.38 -2.77
CA LYS A 52 -21.72 -6.77 -3.63
C LYS A 52 -22.88 -7.70 -3.97
N VAL A 53 -22.73 -9.02 -3.81
CA VAL A 53 -23.77 -10.00 -4.13
C VAL A 53 -24.74 -10.14 -2.97
N ARG A 54 -24.22 -10.17 -1.75
CA ARG A 54 -25.02 -10.33 -0.52
C ARG A 54 -25.37 -9.02 0.17
N ASP A 55 -24.89 -7.90 -0.35
CA ASP A 55 -25.09 -6.55 0.18
C ASP A 55 -24.63 -6.42 1.64
N GLY A 56 -23.31 -6.40 1.83
CA GLY A 56 -22.71 -6.24 3.15
C GLY A 56 -21.19 -6.36 3.13
N TYR A 57 -20.60 -6.62 4.29
CA TYR A 57 -19.16 -6.78 4.45
C TYR A 57 -18.80 -8.14 5.01
N TYR A 58 -17.65 -8.70 4.65
CA TYR A 58 -17.15 -9.96 5.17
C TYR A 58 -15.66 -9.88 5.53
N ASP A 59 -15.25 -10.73 6.46
CA ASP A 59 -13.84 -10.94 6.79
C ASP A 59 -13.21 -11.84 5.71
N PRO A 60 -12.08 -11.45 5.07
CA PRO A 60 -11.41 -12.26 4.05
C PRO A 60 -11.07 -13.70 4.50
N THR A 61 -10.92 -13.92 5.81
CA THR A 61 -10.67 -15.25 6.40
C THR A 61 -11.92 -16.12 6.51
N GLN A 62 -13.12 -15.54 6.38
CA GLN A 62 -14.42 -16.22 6.44
C GLN A 62 -15.33 -15.74 5.29
N PRO A 63 -14.95 -16.02 4.02
CA PRO A 63 -15.72 -15.57 2.87
C PRO A 63 -17.17 -16.09 2.88
N GLY A 64 -18.11 -15.24 2.45
CA GLY A 64 -19.54 -15.56 2.38
C GLY A 64 -20.31 -15.38 3.69
N ARG A 65 -19.64 -15.06 4.81
CA ARG A 65 -20.27 -14.68 6.07
C ARG A 65 -20.31 -13.15 6.21
N ILE A 66 -21.50 -12.58 6.05
CA ILE A 66 -21.69 -11.14 6.27
C ILE A 66 -21.58 -10.81 7.76
N VAL A 67 -20.85 -9.74 8.04
CA VAL A 67 -20.62 -9.18 9.37
C VAL A 67 -20.88 -7.68 9.34
N THR A 68 -21.24 -7.13 10.50
CA THR A 68 -21.37 -5.68 10.68
C THR A 68 -20.00 -5.09 11.01
N PRO A 69 -19.55 -4.04 10.30
CA PRO A 69 -18.34 -3.31 10.69
C PRO A 69 -18.44 -2.77 12.12
N GLU A 70 -17.38 -2.91 12.90
CA GLU A 70 -17.26 -2.31 14.24
C GLU A 70 -16.64 -0.92 14.16
N GLN A 71 -15.81 -0.67 13.15
CA GLN A 71 -15.14 0.60 12.92
C GLN A 71 -15.20 0.99 11.44
N ASP A 72 -15.36 2.28 11.21
CA ASP A 72 -15.21 2.96 9.92
C ASP A 72 -14.08 3.98 10.08
N ILE A 73 -13.02 3.82 9.27
CA ILE A 73 -11.85 4.68 9.27
C ILE A 73 -11.74 5.38 7.92
N SER A 74 -11.90 6.70 7.94
CA SER A 74 -11.72 7.55 6.76
C SER A 74 -10.27 7.56 6.27
N VAL A 75 -10.10 7.40 4.96
CA VAL A 75 -8.80 7.56 4.29
C VAL A 75 -8.30 9.00 4.41
N GLU A 76 -9.20 9.98 4.35
CA GLU A 76 -8.83 11.39 4.51
C GLU A 76 -8.25 11.67 5.90
N HIS A 77 -8.86 11.14 6.96
CA HIS A 77 -8.33 11.27 8.31
C HIS A 77 -6.95 10.60 8.42
N SER A 78 -6.80 9.44 7.81
CA SER A 78 -5.50 8.75 7.75
C SER A 78 -4.42 9.60 7.08
N PHE A 79 -4.74 10.28 5.97
CA PHE A 79 -3.81 11.20 5.31
C PHE A 79 -3.47 12.44 6.16
N THR A 80 -4.39 12.91 7.00
CA THR A 80 -4.08 13.99 7.94
C THR A 80 -3.15 13.52 9.06
N LEU A 81 -3.42 12.34 9.62
CA LEU A 81 -2.63 11.77 10.71
C LEU A 81 -1.19 11.44 10.29
N PHE A 82 -1.03 10.90 9.07
CA PHE A 82 0.26 10.46 8.53
C PHE A 82 0.88 11.44 7.52
N ASP A 83 0.46 12.71 7.53
CA ASP A 83 0.99 13.74 6.64
C ASP A 83 2.51 13.88 6.84
N GLY A 84 3.27 13.63 5.78
CA GLY A 84 4.73 13.66 5.80
C GLY A 84 5.44 12.48 6.49
N VAL A 85 4.69 11.49 7.00
CA VAL A 85 5.26 10.30 7.65
C VAL A 85 5.66 9.25 6.60
N TRP A 86 6.86 8.70 6.73
CA TRP A 86 7.31 7.56 5.92
C TRP A 86 6.77 6.24 6.49
N LEU A 87 5.84 5.63 5.77
CA LEU A 87 5.24 4.35 6.11
C LEU A 87 5.94 3.19 5.36
N PRO A 88 6.09 2.02 5.98
CA PRO A 88 6.56 0.83 5.28
C PRO A 88 5.57 0.47 4.17
N MET A 89 6.09 0.13 2.99
CA MET A 89 5.25 -0.29 1.85
C MET A 89 5.58 -1.75 1.52
N PRO A 90 4.61 -2.68 1.62
CA PRO A 90 4.85 -4.06 1.25
C PRO A 90 5.06 -4.13 -0.27
N PHE A 91 6.27 -4.45 -0.69
CA PHE A 91 6.57 -4.69 -2.09
C PHE A 91 6.24 -6.14 -2.42
N LEU A 92 5.06 -6.38 -2.98
CA LEU A 92 4.54 -7.71 -3.24
C LEU A 92 5.25 -8.33 -4.44
N ARG A 93 6.03 -9.38 -4.20
CA ARG A 93 6.59 -10.21 -5.28
C ARG A 93 5.56 -11.23 -5.71
N THR A 94 5.08 -11.15 -6.94
CA THR A 94 4.20 -12.19 -7.50
C THR A 94 5.04 -13.40 -7.87
N VAL A 95 4.70 -14.55 -7.32
CA VAL A 95 5.22 -15.86 -7.68
C VAL A 95 4.11 -16.59 -8.41
N PRO A 96 4.29 -16.90 -9.71
CA PRO A 96 3.32 -17.69 -10.45
C PRO A 96 3.00 -19.02 -9.75
N PRO A 97 1.76 -19.53 -9.81
CA PRO A 97 0.62 -18.94 -10.51
C PRO A 97 -0.04 -17.77 -9.77
N ASP A 98 -0.18 -17.80 -8.44
CA ASP A 98 -0.95 -16.79 -7.68
C ASP A 98 -0.49 -16.63 -6.22
N ARG A 99 0.82 -16.71 -5.94
CA ARG A 99 1.35 -16.50 -4.57
C ARG A 99 2.09 -15.19 -4.49
N PHE A 100 1.71 -14.32 -3.56
CA PHE A 100 2.59 -13.22 -3.17
C PHE A 100 3.61 -13.73 -2.17
N ASP A 101 4.89 -13.48 -2.44
CA ASP A 101 5.89 -13.63 -1.40
C ASP A 101 5.63 -12.59 -0.30
N GLU A 102 6.09 -12.85 0.93
CA GLU A 102 5.94 -11.88 2.04
C GLU A 102 6.53 -10.51 1.69
N GLY A 103 7.36 -10.48 0.64
CA GLY A 103 8.00 -9.30 0.16
C GLY A 103 9.00 -8.83 1.20
N PRO A 104 9.76 -7.79 0.87
CA PRO A 104 10.73 -7.27 1.79
C PRO A 104 10.11 -6.28 2.78
N TYR A 105 10.53 -6.39 4.04
CA TYR A 105 9.92 -5.64 5.14
C TYR A 105 10.39 -4.18 5.23
N ASN A 106 11.52 -3.82 4.62
CA ASN A 106 12.24 -2.59 4.99
C ASN A 106 12.80 -1.73 3.83
N TRP A 107 12.99 -2.26 2.62
CA TRP A 107 13.62 -1.48 1.53
C TRP A 107 12.68 -0.68 0.65
N ALA A 108 11.38 -0.67 0.93
CA ALA A 108 10.43 0.21 0.27
C ALA A 108 9.59 1.01 1.28
N ARG A 109 9.44 2.31 1.03
CA ARG A 109 8.59 3.19 1.85
C ARG A 109 7.80 4.15 1.01
N VAL A 110 6.66 4.58 1.54
CA VAL A 110 5.80 5.59 0.93
C VAL A 110 5.58 6.74 1.91
N ARG A 111 5.48 7.94 1.38
CA ARG A 111 5.08 9.14 2.11
C ARG A 111 4.05 9.90 1.29
N VAL A 112 3.00 10.35 1.95
CA VAL A 112 1.99 11.23 1.36
C VAL A 112 2.08 12.59 2.04
N ILE A 113 2.09 13.66 1.25
CA ILE A 113 2.10 15.05 1.75
C ILE A 113 0.91 15.81 1.18
N ARG A 114 0.23 16.60 2.02
CA ARG A 114 -0.75 17.60 1.56
C ARG A 114 -0.06 18.83 1.00
N LEU A 115 -0.54 19.31 -0.15
CA LEU A 115 0.00 20.50 -0.80
C LEU A 115 -0.84 21.71 -0.42
N GLU A 116 -0.21 22.71 0.20
CA GLU A 116 -0.88 23.96 0.58
C GLU A 116 -1.43 24.73 -0.63
N ASN A 117 -0.71 24.66 -1.75
CA ASN A 117 -1.10 25.27 -3.01
C ASN A 117 -1.17 24.18 -4.09
N PRO A 118 -2.35 23.95 -4.71
CA PRO A 118 -2.47 22.97 -5.78
C PRO A 118 -1.48 23.28 -6.91
N VAL A 119 -0.62 22.32 -7.21
CA VAL A 119 0.42 22.47 -8.24
C VAL A 119 -0.19 22.13 -9.60
N HIS A 120 0.61 22.08 -10.67
CA HIS A 120 0.21 21.71 -12.03
C HIS A 120 -0.85 20.59 -12.05
N ALA A 121 -1.93 20.79 -12.84
CA ALA A 121 -3.11 19.91 -12.95
C ALA A 121 -4.01 19.79 -11.69
N GLY A 122 -3.85 20.67 -10.69
CA GLY A 122 -4.74 20.73 -9.52
C GLY A 122 -4.51 19.61 -8.52
N HIS A 123 -3.31 19.04 -8.49
CA HIS A 123 -2.92 18.04 -7.49
C HIS A 123 -2.93 18.65 -6.10
N THR A 124 -3.57 17.95 -5.16
CA THR A 124 -3.72 18.36 -3.75
C THR A 124 -2.83 17.53 -2.82
N LEU A 125 -2.31 16.41 -3.31
CA LEU A 125 -1.42 15.52 -2.61
C LEU A 125 -0.16 15.26 -3.43
N ARG A 126 0.92 14.95 -2.74
CA ARG A 126 2.15 14.43 -3.32
C ARG A 126 2.48 13.10 -2.68
N ILE A 127 2.64 12.07 -3.50
CA ILE A 127 2.98 10.72 -3.07
C ILE A 127 4.41 10.44 -3.52
N THR A 128 5.28 10.19 -2.56
CA THR A 128 6.67 9.84 -2.81
C THR A 128 6.90 8.40 -2.35
N PHE A 129 7.34 7.56 -3.28
CA PHE A 129 7.87 6.24 -3.00
C PHE A 129 9.39 6.30 -2.94
N THR A 130 9.96 5.45 -2.10
CA THR A 130 11.39 5.23 -2.02
C THR A 130 11.69 3.75 -2.04
N SER A 131 12.75 3.38 -2.76
CA SER A 131 13.29 2.04 -2.77
C SER A 131 14.80 2.08 -2.58
N ASP A 132 15.33 1.32 -1.63
CA ASP A 132 16.75 0.98 -1.63
C ASP A 132 16.98 -0.05 -2.73
N THR A 133 17.86 0.28 -3.66
CA THR A 133 18.15 -0.51 -4.87
C THR A 133 19.49 -1.22 -4.79
N ASN A 134 20.18 -1.16 -3.65
CA ASN A 134 21.43 -1.87 -3.44
C ASN A 134 21.18 -3.38 -3.43
N VAL A 135 21.84 -4.09 -4.33
CA VAL A 135 21.69 -5.55 -4.46
C VAL A 135 22.78 -6.26 -3.70
N PHE A 136 22.38 -7.17 -2.83
CA PHE A 136 23.29 -7.99 -2.05
C PHE A 136 23.33 -9.43 -2.57
N PRO A 137 24.44 -10.14 -2.33
CA PRO A 137 24.49 -11.58 -2.55
C PRO A 137 23.38 -12.28 -1.75
N HIS A 138 22.70 -13.24 -2.39
CA HIS A 138 21.66 -14.01 -1.72
C HIS A 138 22.28 -14.84 -0.58
N SER A 139 21.83 -14.60 0.65
CA SER A 139 22.16 -15.44 1.81
C SER A 139 20.93 -15.62 2.68
N GLN A 140 20.85 -16.74 3.40
CA GLN A 140 19.72 -16.99 4.30
C GLN A 140 19.56 -15.91 5.39
N HIS A 141 20.63 -15.17 5.70
CA HIS A 141 20.64 -14.13 6.73
C HIS A 141 20.15 -12.76 6.25
N VAL A 142 19.98 -12.55 4.93
CA VAL A 142 19.55 -11.27 4.34
C VAL A 142 18.27 -11.38 3.52
N ALA A 143 17.64 -12.56 3.53
CA ALA A 143 16.35 -12.77 2.87
C ALA A 143 15.32 -11.73 3.38
N TYR A 144 14.67 -11.04 2.44
CA TYR A 144 13.65 -10.00 2.70
C TYR A 144 14.12 -8.73 3.44
N LEU A 145 15.43 -8.57 3.68
CA LEU A 145 16.02 -7.36 4.28
C LEU A 145 16.60 -6.38 3.26
N VAL A 146 16.95 -6.88 2.07
CA VAL A 146 17.57 -6.10 0.99
C VAL A 146 17.22 -6.77 -0.35
N PRO A 147 17.24 -6.01 -1.47
CA PRO A 147 17.18 -6.60 -2.79
C PRO A 147 18.32 -7.61 -3.00
N THR A 148 18.03 -8.73 -3.64
CA THR A 148 19.00 -9.73 -4.06
C THR A 148 19.00 -9.89 -5.58
N GLY A 149 19.99 -10.60 -6.12
CA GLY A 149 20.04 -10.88 -7.56
C GLY A 149 18.80 -11.61 -8.09
N ALA A 150 18.11 -12.39 -7.25
CA ALA A 150 16.87 -13.06 -7.63
C ALA A 150 15.74 -12.05 -7.88
N ASP A 151 15.67 -10.98 -7.09
CA ASP A 151 14.61 -9.97 -7.18
C ASP A 151 14.71 -9.17 -8.48
N VAL A 152 15.94 -8.92 -8.95
CA VAL A 152 16.22 -8.24 -10.21
C VAL A 152 15.75 -9.07 -11.40
N LEU A 153 16.07 -10.38 -11.39
CA LEU A 153 15.80 -11.27 -12.52
C LEU A 153 14.31 -11.67 -12.61
N SER A 154 13.55 -11.47 -11.54
CA SER A 154 12.11 -11.80 -11.48
C SER A 154 11.16 -10.72 -12.05
N VAL A 155 11.69 -9.59 -12.54
CA VAL A 155 10.89 -8.49 -13.14
C VAL A 155 10.86 -8.59 -14.67
N VAL A 156 10.58 -9.78 -15.22
CA VAL A 156 10.36 -9.99 -16.66
C VAL A 156 8.94 -10.48 -16.91
#